data_AF-A0A0Q6WFQ3-F1
#
_entry.id   AF-A0A0Q6WFQ3-F1
#
_cell.length_a   1.000
_cell.length_b   1.000
_cell.length_c   1.000
_cell.angle_alpha   90.00
_cell.angle_beta   90.00
_cell.angle_gamma   90.00
#
_symmetry.space_group_name_H-M   'P 1'
#
loop_
_entity.id
_entity.type
_entity.pdbx_description
1 polymer ?
#
loop_
_entity_poly.entity_id
_entity_poly.type
_entity_poly.pdbx_seq_one_letter_code
_entity_poly.pdbx_strand_id
1 'polypeptide(L)'
;MIQPMGQTRIIQIHPDAPPKPAFGQACNGCGVCCLAEPCPLGVVLSRRLKGACVALRWDGARYVCGALAAQPSGFIGKLGGWLVKRWIAAGAGCDCSLEPEGKP
;
A
#
# COMPACT_ATOMS: atom_id res chain seq x y z
N MET A 1 11.96 -22.93 -19.16
CA MET A 1 10.77 -22.03 -19.15
C MET A 1 11.23 -20.67 -18.63
N ILE A 2 11.70 -19.83 -19.55
CA ILE A 2 12.26 -18.50 -19.24
C ILE A 2 11.05 -17.56 -19.09
N GLN A 3 10.77 -17.11 -17.86
CA GLN A 3 9.76 -16.08 -17.63
C GLN A 3 10.25 -14.78 -18.26
N PRO A 4 9.43 -14.05 -19.04
CA PRO A 4 9.85 -12.79 -19.62
C PRO A 4 10.13 -11.78 -18.51
N MET A 5 11.36 -11.27 -18.48
CA MET A 5 11.73 -10.15 -17.62
C MET A 5 11.04 -8.89 -18.12
N GLY A 6 10.15 -8.33 -17.30
CA GLY A 6 9.45 -7.07 -17.55
C GLY A 6 7.97 -7.26 -17.90
N GLN A 7 7.12 -7.53 -16.89
CA GLN A 7 5.67 -7.42 -17.06
C GLN A 7 5.25 -5.98 -16.81
N THR A 8 4.89 -5.25 -17.87
CA THR A 8 4.26 -3.94 -17.76
C THR A 8 2.82 -4.10 -17.27
N ARG A 9 2.44 -3.35 -16.24
CA ARG A 9 1.08 -3.28 -15.73
C ARG A 9 0.63 -1.83 -15.61
N ILE A 10 -0.64 -1.59 -15.93
CA ILE A 10 -1.25 -0.27 -15.78
C ILE A 10 -1.89 -0.22 -14.39
N ILE A 11 -1.42 0.70 -13.55
CA ILE A 11 -2.05 1.07 -12.28
C ILE A 11 -2.53 2.52 -12.36
N GLN A 12 -3.70 2.78 -11.80
CA GLN A 12 -4.28 4.12 -11.77
C GLN A 12 -3.90 4.79 -10.45
N ILE A 13 -3.01 5.78 -10.50
CA ILE A 13 -2.56 6.55 -9.34
C ILE A 13 -3.23 7.92 -9.37
N HIS A 14 -3.71 8.38 -8.22
CA HIS A 14 -4.25 9.73 -8.09
C HIS A 14 -3.17 10.77 -8.44
N PRO A 15 -3.48 11.82 -9.23
CA PRO A 15 -2.48 12.77 -9.73
C PRO A 15 -1.75 13.57 -8.64
N ASP A 16 -2.39 13.72 -7.47
CA ASP A 16 -1.86 14.42 -6.30
C ASP A 16 -1.24 13.48 -5.25
N ALA A 17 -1.14 12.18 -5.55
CA ALA A 17 -0.49 11.25 -4.64
C ALA A 17 0.99 11.60 -4.48
N PRO A 18 1.56 11.44 -3.26
CA PRO A 18 2.97 11.72 -3.06
C PRO A 18 3.82 10.75 -3.88
N PRO A 19 5.01 11.16 -4.36
CA PRO A 19 5.88 10.30 -5.14
C PRO A 19 6.27 9.07 -4.33
N LYS A 20 6.58 7.97 -5.03
CA LYS A 20 7.06 6.74 -4.38
C LYS A 20 8.31 7.07 -3.56
N PRO A 21 8.35 6.70 -2.26
CA PRO A 21 9.53 6.93 -1.45
C PRO A 21 10.69 6.06 -1.96
N ALA A 22 11.91 6.53 -1.73
CA ALA A 22 13.10 5.73 -2.06
C ALA A 22 13.09 4.39 -1.30
N PHE A 23 13.80 3.40 -1.83
CA PHE A 23 13.94 2.10 -1.16
C PHE A 23 14.47 2.28 0.27
N GLY A 24 13.87 1.58 1.23
CA GLY A 24 14.18 1.70 2.66
C GLY A 24 13.57 2.91 3.38
N GLN A 25 12.99 3.90 2.68
CA GLN A 25 12.30 5.03 3.31
C GLN A 25 10.91 4.65 3.82
N ALA A 26 10.41 5.36 4.83
CA ALA A 26 9.10 5.08 5.40
C ALA A 26 7.97 5.24 4.37
N CYS A 27 6.94 4.40 4.48
CA CYS A 27 5.73 4.53 3.67
C CYS A 27 5.09 5.91 3.89
N ASN A 28 4.96 6.69 2.82
CA ASN A 28 4.37 8.02 2.81
C ASN A 28 2.91 8.04 2.32
N GLY A 29 2.38 6.90 1.88
CA GLY A 29 1.05 6.81 1.28
C GLY A 29 1.01 7.07 -0.24
N CYS A 30 2.09 6.82 -0.97
CA CYS A 30 2.12 6.92 -2.45
C CYS A 30 1.13 5.96 -3.17
N GLY A 31 0.75 4.86 -2.52
CA GLY A 31 -0.21 3.89 -3.04
C GLY A 31 0.32 2.91 -4.09
N VAL A 32 1.55 3.05 -4.61
CA VAL A 32 2.10 2.21 -5.69
C VAL A 32 1.95 0.71 -5.41
N CYS A 33 2.45 0.23 -4.26
CA CYS A 33 2.33 -1.20 -3.91
C CYS A 33 0.88 -1.63 -3.67
N CYS A 34 0.07 -0.79 -3.01
CA CYS A 34 -1.31 -1.12 -2.66
C CYS A 34 -2.26 -1.10 -3.87
N LEU A 35 -1.98 -0.31 -4.90
CA LEU A 35 -2.72 -0.30 -6.16
C LEU A 35 -2.32 -1.47 -7.07
N ALA A 36 -1.05 -1.87 -6.97
CA ALA A 36 -0.50 -3.00 -7.69
C ALA A 36 -1.03 -4.35 -7.19
N GLU A 37 -1.02 -4.57 -5.87
CA GLU A 37 -1.47 -5.82 -5.25
C GLU A 37 -1.86 -5.66 -3.77
N PRO A 38 -2.69 -6.56 -3.23
CA PRO A 38 -3.00 -6.55 -1.81
C PRO A 38 -1.82 -7.11 -0.99
N CYS A 39 -1.50 -6.46 0.13
CA CYS A 39 -0.59 -7.03 1.14
C CYS A 39 -1.23 -8.27 1.82
N PRO A 40 -0.47 -9.06 2.62
CA PRO A 40 -1.03 -10.26 3.29
C PRO A 40 -2.31 -9.98 4.08
N LEU A 41 -2.39 -8.84 4.76
CA LEU A 41 -3.62 -8.40 5.42
C LEU A 41 -4.75 -8.08 4.41
N GLY A 42 -4.43 -7.42 3.31
CA GLY A 42 -5.39 -7.14 2.23
C GLY A 42 -5.94 -8.40 1.59
N VAL A 43 -5.12 -9.46 1.46
CA VAL A 43 -5.56 -10.79 1.02
C VAL A 43 -6.56 -11.38 2.02
N VAL A 44 -6.26 -11.33 3.32
CA VAL A 44 -7.17 -11.81 4.37
C VAL A 44 -8.52 -11.07 4.34
N LEU A 45 -8.49 -9.74 4.14
CA LEU A 45 -9.70 -8.92 4.11
C LEU A 45 -10.54 -9.08 2.84
N SER A 46 -9.92 -9.34 1.69
CA SER A 46 -10.60 -9.34 0.38
C SER A 46 -10.75 -10.71 -0.27
N ARG A 47 -9.94 -11.69 0.17
CA ARG A 47 -9.71 -12.98 -0.49
C ARG A 47 -9.21 -12.86 -1.94
N ARG A 48 -8.66 -11.70 -2.32
CA ARG A 48 -8.06 -11.45 -3.64
C ARG A 48 -6.55 -11.49 -3.53
N LEU A 49 -5.90 -12.09 -4.53
CA LEU A 49 -4.43 -12.17 -4.63
C LEU A 49 -3.83 -11.16 -5.61
N LYS A 50 -4.65 -10.45 -6.39
CA LYS A 50 -4.20 -9.55 -7.46
C LYS A 50 -5.08 -8.30 -7.51
N GLY A 51 -4.51 -7.22 -8.03
CA GLY A 51 -5.18 -5.93 -8.23
C GLY A 51 -5.14 -5.03 -6.99
N ALA A 52 -5.79 -3.87 -7.08
CA ALA A 52 -5.79 -2.89 -5.99
C ALA A 52 -6.40 -3.45 -4.70
N CYS A 53 -5.75 -3.17 -3.57
CA CYS A 53 -6.21 -3.57 -2.25
C CYS A 53 -7.57 -2.96 -1.92
N VAL A 54 -8.53 -3.78 -1.47
CA VAL A 54 -9.89 -3.32 -1.13
C VAL A 54 -9.91 -2.33 0.04
N ALA A 55 -8.91 -2.40 0.94
CA ALA A 55 -8.80 -1.51 2.08
C ALA A 55 -8.17 -0.16 1.70
N LEU A 56 -7.61 -0.01 0.50
CA LEU A 56 -6.96 1.24 0.09
C LEU A 56 -7.99 2.36 -0.06
N ARG A 57 -7.73 3.51 0.56
CA ARG A 57 -8.59 4.69 0.51
C ARG A 57 -7.77 5.93 0.18
N TRP A 58 -8.37 6.88 -0.53
CA TRP A 58 -7.83 8.21 -0.73
C TRP A 58 -8.33 9.14 0.40
N ASP A 59 -7.43 9.86 1.07
CA ASP A 59 -7.80 10.79 2.16
C ASP A 59 -7.86 12.26 1.73
N GLY A 60 -7.62 12.55 0.43
CA GLY A 60 -7.54 13.90 -0.12
C GLY A 60 -6.10 14.35 -0.41
N ALA A 61 -5.09 13.73 0.21
CA ALA A 61 -3.68 14.07 -0.01
C ALA A 61 -2.78 12.84 -0.24
N ARG A 62 -3.17 11.68 0.28
CA ARG A 62 -2.42 10.43 0.16
C ARG A 62 -3.34 9.21 0.24
N TYR A 63 -2.77 8.06 -0.07
CA TYR A 63 -3.43 6.79 0.18
C TYR A 63 -3.25 6.34 1.62
N VAL A 64 -4.35 5.93 2.24
CA VAL A 64 -4.40 5.38 3.60
C VAL A 64 -4.96 3.96 3.60
N CYS A 65 -4.45 3.13 4.51
CA CYS A 65 -4.97 1.80 4.73
C CYS A 65 -6.25 1.88 5.57
N GLY A 66 -7.38 1.48 5.00
CA GLY A 66 -8.68 1.44 5.66
C GLY A 66 -8.69 0.56 6.91
N ALA A 67 -7.87 -0.49 6.97
CA ALA A 67 -7.72 -1.31 8.17
C ALA A 67 -7.01 -0.56 9.32
N LEU A 68 -6.08 0.33 8.99
CA LEU A 68 -5.47 1.24 9.97
C LEU A 68 -6.42 2.37 10.36
N ALA A 69 -7.16 2.92 9.39
CA ALA A 69 -8.08 4.03 9.61
C ALA A 69 -9.35 3.63 10.38
N ALA A 70 -9.77 2.36 10.31
CA ALA A 70 -10.97 1.86 10.97
C ALA A 70 -10.79 1.44 12.44
N GLN A 71 -9.61 1.67 13.03
CA GLN A 71 -9.36 1.28 14.42
C GLN A 71 -10.19 2.14 15.38
N PRO A 72 -10.77 1.56 16.45
CA PRO A 72 -11.56 2.30 17.43
C PRO A 72 -10.71 3.34 18.17
N SER A 73 -11.35 4.33 18.78
CA SER A 73 -10.63 5.31 19.61
C SER A 73 -10.15 4.70 20.93
N GLY A 74 -9.11 5.30 21.52
CA GLY A 74 -8.57 4.88 22.81
C GLY A 74 -7.42 3.87 22.71
N PHE A 75 -7.04 3.31 23.85
CA PHE A 75 -5.86 2.44 23.96
C PHE A 75 -5.95 1.18 23.09
N ILE A 76 -7.13 0.55 23.06
CA ILE A 76 -7.37 -0.68 22.31
C ILE A 76 -7.12 -0.48 20.81
N GLY A 77 -7.62 0.61 20.21
CA GLY A 77 -7.38 0.86 18.79
C GLY A 77 -5.99 1.38 18.47
N LYS A 78 -5.30 2.05 19.40
CA LYS A 78 -3.86 2.34 19.24
C LYS A 78 -3.05 1.03 19.15
N LEU A 79 -3.35 0.07 20.01
CA LEU A 79 -2.70 -1.24 19.99
C LEU A 79 -3.04 -2.02 18.72
N GLY A 80 -4.31 -2.05 18.32
CA GLY A 80 -4.75 -2.67 17.07
C GLY A 80 -4.10 -2.05 15.83
N GLY A 81 -4.04 -0.72 15.76
CA GLY A 81 -3.35 0.01 14.68
C GLY A 81 -1.84 -0.27 14.64
N TRP A 82 -1.19 -0.36 15.79
CA TRP A 82 0.22 -0.74 15.87
C TRP A 82 0.47 -2.18 15.37
N LEU A 83 -0.39 -3.13 15.77
CA LEU A 83 -0.33 -4.52 15.31
C LEU A 83 -0.51 -4.62 13.80
N VAL A 84 -1.52 -3.94 13.25
CA VAL A 84 -1.75 -3.88 11.80
C VAL A 84 -0.54 -3.29 11.09
N LYS A 85 0.00 -2.16 11.58
CA LYS A 85 1.17 -1.49 11.00
C LYS A 85 2.39 -2.40 10.98
N ARG A 86 2.60 -3.13 12.08
CA ARG A 86 3.70 -4.10 12.23
C ARG A 86 3.52 -5.32 11.32
N TRP A 87 2.29 -5.78 11.12
CA TRP A 87 2.01 -6.92 10.24
C TRP A 87 2.27 -6.59 8.76
N ILE A 88 1.86 -5.41 8.31
CA ILE A 88 2.04 -4.98 6.91
C ILE A 88 3.36 -4.23 6.67
N ALA A 89 4.24 -4.16 7.68
CA ALA A 89 5.49 -3.40 7.66
C ALA A 89 5.36 -1.92 7.21
N ALA A 90 4.17 -1.32 7.34
CA ALA A 90 3.95 0.05 6.90
C ALA A 90 4.81 1.00 7.72
N GLY A 91 5.76 1.68 7.06
CA GLY A 91 6.68 2.61 7.72
C GLY A 91 7.95 1.97 8.30
N ALA A 92 8.17 0.66 8.11
CA ALA A 92 9.45 0.01 8.43
C ALA A 92 10.50 0.21 7.32
N GLY A 93 10.06 0.47 6.09
CA GLY A 93 10.88 0.76 4.92
C GLY A 93 10.15 0.35 3.64
N CYS A 94 10.35 1.08 2.54
CA CYS A 94 9.80 0.71 1.24
C CYS A 94 10.64 -0.42 0.63
N ASP A 95 10.03 -1.57 0.41
CA ASP A 95 10.59 -2.75 -0.26
C ASP A 95 10.03 -2.96 -1.68
N CYS A 96 9.13 -2.09 -2.12
CA CYS A 96 8.48 -2.17 -3.43
C CYS A 96 9.48 -1.89 -4.57
N SER A 97 9.67 -2.87 -5.45
CA SER A 97 10.50 -2.81 -6.66
C SER A 97 9.75 -2.33 -7.91
N LEU A 98 8.59 -1.71 -7.73
CA LEU A 98 7.80 -1.17 -8.83
C LEU A 98 8.10 0.30 -8.99
N GLU A 99 8.53 0.64 -10.19
CA GLU A 99 8.78 2.01 -10.59
C GLU A 99 7.62 2.42 -11.51
N PRO A 100 6.77 3.37 -11.08
CA PRO A 100 5.70 3.88 -11.94
C PRO A 100 6.34 4.64 -13.10
N GLU A 101 6.15 4.13 -14.31
CA GLU A 101 6.53 4.80 -15.55
C GLU A 101 5.46 5.84 -15.90
N GLY A 102 5.40 6.91 -15.09
CA GLY A 102 4.32 7.90 -15.17
C GLY A 102 4.37 8.99 -14.10
N LYS A 103 4.48 10.23 -14.62
CA LYS A 103 4.47 11.60 -14.05
C LYS A 103 5.79 12.13 -13.43
N PRO A 104 6.26 13.32 -13.87
CA PRO A 104 7.24 14.15 -13.13
C PRO A 104 6.69 14.73 -11.82
#